data_AF-A0A1Z3N369-F1
#
_entry.id   AF-A0A1Z3N369-F1
#
_cell.length_a   1.000
_cell.length_b   1.000
_cell.length_c   1.000
_cell.angle_alpha   90.00
_cell.angle_beta   90.00
_cell.angle_gamma   90.00
#
_symmetry.space_group_name_H-M   'P 1'
#
loop_
_entity.id
_entity.type
_entity.pdbx_description
1 polymer ?
#
loop_
_entity_poly.entity_id
_entity_poly.type
_entity_poly.pdbx_seq_one_letter_code
_entity_poly.pdbx_strand_id
1 'polypeptide(L)'
;MAEESQTEQSRAYFYRNFTYTRDHLARDYLAELHNYHDDSWEYPQRAARLSAAVKRYKTYRMLCFIFEIADSIDLDLTPLTVKRLCTRLFGRSGSQDMIVAIFGQKGRQHRSRDNTLSTLDEITERYRLAAHSCQASTLSDIESVKRDYQAEIRKGREQAAP
;
A
#
# COMPACT_ATOMS: atom_id res chain seq x y z
N MET A 1 -7.12 -20.11 26.18
CA MET A 1 -6.45 -19.34 25.11
C MET A 1 -7.49 -18.39 24.57
N ALA A 2 -7.30 -17.08 24.67
CA ALA A 2 -8.24 -16.14 24.05
C ALA A 2 -8.14 -16.33 22.53
N GLU A 3 -9.27 -16.54 21.85
CA GLU A 3 -9.29 -16.50 20.38
C GLU A 3 -8.79 -15.12 19.93
N GLU A 4 -7.73 -15.07 19.13
CA GLU A 4 -7.29 -13.83 18.47
C GLU A 4 -8.47 -13.27 17.68
N SER A 5 -8.71 -11.96 17.82
CA SER A 5 -9.78 -11.29 17.08
C SER A 5 -9.59 -11.47 15.58
N GLN A 6 -10.67 -11.46 14.79
CA GLN A 6 -10.54 -11.59 13.33
C GLN A 6 -9.62 -10.50 12.74
N THR A 7 -9.69 -9.28 13.29
CA THR A 7 -8.84 -8.17 12.88
C THR A 7 -7.36 -8.50 13.10
N GLU A 8 -7.04 -9.15 14.21
CA GLU A 8 -5.69 -9.63 14.55
C GLU A 8 -5.21 -10.74 13.62
N GLN A 9 -6.06 -11.72 13.29
CA GLN A 9 -5.72 -12.75 12.30
C GLN A 9 -5.48 -12.17 10.90
N SER A 10 -6.35 -11.24 10.48
CA SER A 10 -6.24 -10.55 9.19
C SER A 10 -4.95 -9.72 9.12
N ARG A 11 -4.58 -9.09 10.24
CA ARG A 11 -3.33 -8.34 10.40
C ARG A 11 -2.10 -9.24 10.32
N ALA A 12 -2.08 -10.33 11.08
CA ALA A 12 -0.98 -11.29 11.06
C ALA A 12 -0.78 -11.84 9.63
N TYR A 13 -1.88 -12.18 8.95
CA TYR A 13 -1.84 -12.61 7.56
C TYR A 13 -1.32 -11.50 6.62
N PHE A 14 -1.76 -10.25 6.81
CA PHE A 14 -1.29 -9.11 6.01
C PHE A 14 0.22 -8.90 6.14
N TYR A 15 0.75 -8.77 7.35
CA TYR A 15 2.17 -8.52 7.55
C TYR A 15 3.03 -9.72 7.15
N ARG A 16 2.52 -10.94 7.25
CA ARG A 16 3.24 -12.12 6.80
C ARG A 16 3.36 -12.21 5.28
N ASN A 17 2.32 -11.84 4.52
CA ASN A 17 2.23 -12.14 3.09
C ASN A 17 2.34 -10.91 2.17
N PHE A 18 2.05 -9.71 2.67
CA PHE A 18 1.93 -8.51 1.85
C PHE A 18 2.83 -7.35 2.32
N THR A 19 3.79 -7.62 3.21
CA THR A 19 4.75 -6.62 3.65
C THR A 19 5.50 -6.03 2.46
N TYR A 20 5.44 -4.70 2.33
CA TYR A 20 6.10 -3.98 1.24
C TYR A 20 6.57 -2.60 1.73
N THR A 21 7.69 -2.59 2.45
CA THR A 21 8.29 -1.38 3.04
C THR A 21 8.95 -0.47 1.99
N ARG A 22 9.42 0.71 2.42
CA ARG A 22 10.24 1.62 1.58
C ARG A 22 11.46 0.91 1.00
N ASP A 23 12.08 0.00 1.76
CA ASP A 23 13.25 -0.76 1.29
C ASP A 23 12.90 -1.77 0.20
N HIS A 24 11.68 -2.30 0.18
CA HIS A 24 11.20 -3.12 -0.93
C HIS A 24 11.04 -2.26 -2.20
N LEU A 25 10.45 -1.07 -2.05
CA LEU A 25 10.34 -0.11 -3.15
C LEU A 25 11.73 0.27 -3.70
N ALA A 26 12.68 0.59 -2.83
CA ALA A 26 14.04 0.94 -3.23
C ALA A 26 14.74 -0.22 -3.96
N ARG A 27 14.63 -1.45 -3.45
CA ARG A 27 15.19 -2.64 -4.11
C ARG A 27 14.61 -2.86 -5.50
N ASP A 28 13.29 -2.74 -5.68
CA ASP A 28 12.66 -2.88 -7.00
C ASP A 28 13.15 -1.81 -7.98
N TYR A 29 13.36 -0.57 -7.51
CA TYR A 29 13.97 0.49 -8.33
C TYR A 29 15.42 0.16 -8.71
N LEU A 30 16.24 -0.26 -7.76
CA LEU A 30 17.65 -0.61 -8.02
C LEU A 30 17.80 -1.86 -8.90
N ALA A 31 16.87 -2.81 -8.83
CA ALA A 31 16.86 -3.98 -9.71
C ALA A 31 16.73 -3.58 -11.19
N GLU A 32 15.98 -2.51 -11.49
CA GLU A 32 15.88 -1.98 -12.86
C GLU A 32 17.18 -1.30 -13.34
N LEU A 33 18.15 -1.01 -12.46
CA LEU A 33 19.49 -0.55 -12.90
C LEU A 33 20.31 -1.69 -13.49
N HIS A 34 20.20 -2.90 -12.92
CA HIS A 34 20.99 -4.05 -13.37
C HIS A 34 20.60 -4.50 -14.79
N ASN A 35 19.35 -4.26 -15.18
CA ASN A 35 18.84 -4.55 -16.51
C ASN A 35 18.88 -3.34 -17.45
N TYR A 36 19.53 -2.23 -17.04
CA TYR A 36 19.56 -1.01 -17.82
C TYR A 36 20.64 -1.08 -18.91
N HIS A 37 20.20 -1.20 -20.16
CA HIS A 37 21.05 -1.03 -21.34
C HIS A 37 20.43 0.03 -22.27
N ASP A 38 21.22 1.04 -22.65
CA ASP A 38 20.78 2.09 -23.59
C ASP A 38 20.38 1.50 -24.97
N ASP A 39 20.98 0.38 -25.35
CA ASP A 39 20.74 -0.32 -26.62
C ASP A 39 19.49 -1.23 -26.61
N SER A 40 18.91 -1.49 -25.44
CA SER A 40 17.73 -2.36 -25.30
C SER A 40 16.45 -1.52 -25.19
N TRP A 41 15.52 -1.70 -26.14
CA TRP A 41 14.23 -1.00 -26.18
C TRP A 41 13.23 -1.57 -25.14
N GLU A 42 13.59 -1.56 -23.85
CA GLU A 42 12.81 -2.09 -22.71
C GLU A 42 12.05 -0.98 -21.94
N TYR A 43 12.13 0.28 -22.38
CA TYR A 43 11.58 1.45 -21.68
C TYR A 43 10.10 1.30 -21.23
N PRO A 44 9.16 0.81 -22.06
CA PRO A 44 7.77 0.64 -21.63
C PRO A 44 7.59 -0.40 -20.52
N GLN A 45 8.33 -1.51 -20.59
CA GLN A 45 8.22 -2.60 -19.62
C GLN A 45 8.79 -2.18 -18.27
N ARG A 46 9.95 -1.51 -18.28
CA ARG A 46 10.54 -0.89 -17.09
C ARG A 46 9.58 0.11 -16.44
N ALA A 47 8.99 1.00 -17.22
CA ALA A 47 8.02 1.97 -16.71
C ALA A 47 6.81 1.25 -16.06
N ALA A 48 6.36 0.13 -16.65
CA ALA A 48 5.29 -0.70 -16.09
C ALA A 48 5.70 -1.37 -14.76
N ARG A 49 6.91 -1.94 -14.68
CA ARG A 49 7.45 -2.57 -13.45
C ARG A 49 7.60 -1.55 -12.31
N LEU A 50 8.20 -0.40 -12.58
CA LEU A 50 8.31 0.70 -11.60
C LEU A 50 6.94 1.22 -11.16
N SER A 51 5.99 1.34 -12.10
CA SER A 51 4.61 1.74 -11.77
C SER A 51 3.92 0.69 -10.89
N ALA A 52 4.17 -0.60 -11.12
CA ALA A 52 3.65 -1.67 -10.28
C ALA A 52 4.24 -1.62 -8.87
N ALA A 53 5.55 -1.41 -8.72
CA ALA A 53 6.22 -1.25 -7.43
C ALA A 53 5.64 -0.07 -6.63
N VAL A 54 5.43 1.09 -7.28
CA VAL A 54 4.78 2.26 -6.66
C VAL A 54 3.35 1.94 -6.22
N LYS A 55 2.56 1.24 -7.04
CA LYS A 55 1.18 0.84 -6.68
C LYS A 55 1.15 -0.10 -5.47
N ARG A 56 2.08 -1.08 -5.41
CA ARG A 56 2.24 -2.00 -4.28
C ARG A 56 2.55 -1.24 -2.99
N TYR A 57 3.56 -0.37 -3.02
CA TYR A 57 3.93 0.46 -1.86
C TYR A 57 2.77 1.32 -1.36
N LYS A 58 2.11 2.01 -2.28
CA LYS A 58 0.93 2.84 -2.00
C LYS A 58 -0.21 2.05 -1.36
N THR A 59 -0.43 0.82 -1.80
CA THR A 59 -1.50 -0.02 -1.25
C THR A 59 -1.11 -0.59 0.11
N TYR A 60 0.14 -1.01 0.29
CA TYR A 60 0.67 -1.44 1.59
C TYR A 60 0.52 -0.35 2.66
N ARG A 61 0.99 0.88 2.38
CA ARG A 61 0.87 2.03 3.29
C ARG A 61 -0.58 2.35 3.65
N MET A 62 -1.48 2.27 2.67
CA MET A 62 -2.90 2.49 2.87
C MET A 62 -3.52 1.44 3.81
N LEU A 63 -3.19 0.16 3.62
CA LEU A 63 -3.73 -0.89 4.49
C LEU A 63 -3.12 -0.87 5.90
N CYS A 64 -1.84 -0.53 6.06
CA CYS A 64 -1.27 -0.26 7.40
C CYS A 64 -2.09 0.79 8.14
N PHE A 65 -2.43 1.90 7.48
CA PHE A 65 -3.24 2.96 8.06
C PHE A 65 -4.66 2.49 8.45
N ILE A 66 -5.28 1.61 7.65
CA ILE A 66 -6.58 1.02 8.00
C ILE A 66 -6.48 0.14 9.25
N PHE A 67 -5.40 -0.63 9.42
CA PHE A 67 -5.16 -1.40 10.64
C PHE A 67 -4.92 -0.50 11.86
N GLU A 68 -4.23 0.64 11.70
CA GLU A 68 -4.05 1.64 12.77
C GLU A 68 -5.39 2.24 13.22
N ILE A 69 -6.29 2.55 12.26
CA ILE A 69 -7.66 2.96 12.61
C ILE A 69 -8.34 1.85 13.40
N ALA A 70 -8.28 0.60 12.91
CA ALA A 70 -8.97 -0.51 13.56
C ALA A 70 -8.51 -0.73 15.01
N ASP A 71 -7.23 -0.58 15.32
CA ASP A 71 -6.73 -0.65 16.70
C ASP A 71 -7.26 0.47 17.58
N SER A 72 -7.36 1.68 17.02
CA SER A 72 -7.70 2.86 17.80
C SER A 72 -9.17 2.94 18.20
N ILE A 73 -10.06 2.25 17.47
CA ILE A 73 -11.52 2.31 17.69
C ILE A 73 -12.20 0.93 17.68
N ASP A 74 -11.43 -0.15 17.74
CA ASP A 74 -11.91 -1.54 17.68
C ASP A 74 -12.85 -1.80 16.48
N LEU A 75 -12.39 -1.41 15.28
CA LEU A 75 -13.20 -1.51 14.06
C LEU A 75 -13.24 -2.94 13.52
N ASP A 76 -14.43 -3.43 13.21
CA ASP A 76 -14.61 -4.72 12.54
C ASP A 76 -14.28 -4.62 11.04
N LEU A 77 -13.09 -5.10 10.68
CA LEU A 77 -12.60 -5.04 9.30
C LEU A 77 -13.21 -6.14 8.43
N THR A 78 -14.08 -5.71 7.52
CA THR A 78 -14.56 -6.54 6.40
C THR A 78 -14.09 -6.01 5.05
N PRO A 79 -14.10 -6.82 3.97
CA PRO A 79 -13.71 -6.35 2.65
C PRO A 79 -14.45 -5.09 2.21
N LEU A 80 -15.74 -4.97 2.56
CA LEU A 80 -16.55 -3.81 2.20
C LEU A 80 -16.22 -2.58 3.06
N THR A 81 -16.08 -2.74 4.38
CA THR A 81 -15.67 -1.66 5.30
C THR A 81 -14.33 -1.08 4.86
N VAL A 82 -13.33 -1.94 4.63
CA VAL A 82 -11.99 -1.56 4.18
C VAL A 82 -12.06 -0.84 2.84
N LYS A 83 -12.76 -1.40 1.85
CA LYS A 83 -12.92 -0.77 0.53
C LYS A 83 -13.51 0.64 0.63
N ARG A 84 -14.55 0.81 1.45
CA ARG A 84 -15.23 2.09 1.63
C ARG A 84 -14.34 3.12 2.33
N LEU A 85 -13.61 2.72 3.37
CA LEU A 85 -12.66 3.60 4.05
C LEU A 85 -11.50 3.99 3.14
N CYS A 86 -10.93 3.05 2.40
CA CYS A 86 -9.89 3.34 1.42
C CYS A 86 -10.35 4.40 0.41
N THR A 87 -11.55 4.22 -0.17
CA THR A 87 -12.10 5.19 -1.13
C THR A 87 -12.32 6.56 -0.50
N ARG A 88 -12.85 6.63 0.72
CA ARG A 88 -13.14 7.91 1.41
C ARG A 88 -11.89 8.66 1.85
N LEU A 89 -10.94 7.96 2.48
CA LEU A 89 -9.72 8.54 3.03
C LEU A 89 -8.66 8.82 1.97
N PHE A 90 -8.60 7.98 0.92
CA PHE A 90 -7.51 8.00 -0.05
C PHE A 90 -7.95 8.24 -1.50
N GLY A 91 -9.25 8.37 -1.77
CA GLY A 91 -9.78 8.52 -3.13
C GLY A 91 -9.66 7.26 -4.00
N ARG A 92 -9.28 6.11 -3.42
CA ARG A 92 -9.05 4.85 -4.15
C ARG A 92 -9.33 3.64 -3.27
N SER A 93 -9.80 2.54 -3.85
CA SER A 93 -10.13 1.33 -3.10
C SER A 93 -8.91 0.45 -2.77
N GLY A 94 -7.89 0.42 -3.62
CA GLY A 94 -6.87 -0.64 -3.61
C GLY A 94 -7.31 -1.89 -4.40
N SER A 95 -6.49 -2.95 -4.34
CA SER A 95 -6.76 -4.22 -5.04
C SER A 95 -7.87 -5.02 -4.37
N GLN A 96 -8.92 -5.36 -5.14
CA GLN A 96 -10.05 -6.16 -4.65
C GLN A 96 -9.59 -7.54 -4.20
N ASP A 97 -8.75 -8.22 -5.00
CA ASP A 97 -8.27 -9.57 -4.68
C ASP A 97 -7.47 -9.58 -3.38
N MET A 98 -6.65 -8.54 -3.17
CA MET A 98 -5.85 -8.40 -1.95
C MET A 98 -6.74 -8.13 -0.73
N ILE A 99 -7.74 -7.24 -0.87
CA ILE A 99 -8.70 -6.96 0.19
C ILE A 99 -9.49 -8.22 0.57
N VAL A 100 -9.95 -8.99 -0.42
CA VAL A 100 -10.66 -10.25 -0.17
C VAL A 100 -9.73 -11.30 0.44
N ALA A 101 -8.48 -11.39 -0.01
CA ALA A 101 -7.51 -12.33 0.55
C ALA A 101 -7.19 -12.03 2.02
N ILE A 102 -7.12 -10.76 2.41
CA ILE A 102 -6.76 -10.35 3.78
C ILE A 102 -7.97 -10.37 4.72
N PHE A 103 -9.08 -9.77 4.29
CA PHE A 103 -10.25 -9.50 5.15
C PHE A 103 -11.43 -10.44 4.86
N GLY A 104 -11.35 -11.24 3.80
CA GLY A 104 -12.41 -12.18 3.44
C GLY A 104 -12.48 -13.34 4.44
N GLN A 105 -13.71 -13.69 4.80
CA GLN A 105 -13.98 -14.80 5.71
C GLN A 105 -14.92 -15.81 5.04
N LYS A 106 -14.52 -17.09 5.07
CA LYS A 106 -15.38 -18.18 4.61
C LYS A 106 -16.53 -18.37 5.58
N GLY A 107 -17.77 -18.31 5.09
CA GLY A 107 -18.98 -18.53 5.91
C GLY A 107 -19.48 -17.31 6.69
N ARG A 108 -18.89 -16.12 6.54
CA ARG A 108 -19.42 -14.90 7.14
C ARG A 108 -20.75 -14.51 6.48
N GLN A 109 -21.85 -14.71 7.20
CA GLN A 109 -23.19 -14.29 6.76
C GLN A 109 -23.60 -12.92 7.32
N HIS A 110 -22.98 -12.49 8.43
CA HIS A 110 -23.35 -11.25 9.11
C HIS A 110 -22.67 -10.03 8.47
N ARG A 111 -23.45 -8.96 8.23
CA ARG A 111 -22.93 -7.64 7.84
C ARG A 111 -22.13 -7.06 9.02
N SER A 112 -21.00 -6.40 8.74
CA SER A 112 -20.23 -5.69 9.76
C SER A 112 -21.11 -4.70 10.52
N ARG A 113 -20.92 -4.62 11.83
CA ARG A 113 -21.65 -3.69 12.71
C ARG A 113 -21.38 -2.23 12.34
N ASP A 114 -20.19 -1.96 11.79
CA ASP A 114 -19.67 -0.63 11.53
C ASP A 114 -19.84 -0.17 10.08
N ASN A 115 -20.57 -0.92 9.26
CA ASN A 115 -20.71 -0.64 7.83
C ASN A 115 -21.86 0.35 7.50
N THR A 116 -22.36 1.09 8.49
CA THR A 116 -23.29 2.19 8.21
C THR A 116 -22.56 3.36 7.57
N LEU A 117 -23.25 4.11 6.69
CA LEU A 117 -22.62 5.25 6.03
C LEU A 117 -22.22 6.34 7.03
N SER A 118 -23.07 6.61 8.04
CA SER A 118 -22.77 7.60 9.10
C SER A 118 -21.50 7.27 9.86
N THR A 119 -21.34 6.02 10.33
CA THR A 119 -20.14 5.60 11.06
C THR A 119 -18.88 5.75 10.20
N LEU A 120 -18.95 5.37 8.93
CA LEU A 120 -17.82 5.50 8.01
C LEU A 120 -17.46 6.94 7.70
N ASP A 121 -18.45 7.83 7.62
CA ASP A 121 -18.25 9.25 7.39
C ASP A 121 -17.64 9.91 8.65
N GLU A 122 -18.12 9.59 9.85
CA GLU A 122 -17.53 10.03 11.12
C GLU A 122 -16.06 9.59 11.29
N ILE A 123 -15.76 8.32 10.97
CA ILE A 123 -14.38 7.82 10.94
C ILE A 123 -13.57 8.61 9.90
N THR A 124 -14.12 8.84 8.72
CA THR A 124 -13.41 9.58 7.67
C THR A 124 -13.09 11.01 8.09
N GLU A 125 -14.06 11.72 8.68
CA GLU A 125 -13.86 13.06 9.24
C GLU A 125 -12.74 13.06 10.28
N ARG A 126 -12.81 12.12 11.23
CA ARG A 126 -11.86 12.00 12.34
C ARG A 126 -10.44 11.74 11.88
N TYR A 127 -10.24 10.88 10.88
CA TYR A 127 -8.91 10.47 10.41
C TYR A 127 -8.43 11.19 9.15
N ARG A 128 -9.20 12.16 8.61
CA ARG A 128 -8.85 12.86 7.37
C ARG A 128 -7.44 13.45 7.38
N LEU A 129 -7.10 14.22 8.42
CA LEU A 129 -5.79 14.88 8.51
C LEU A 129 -4.67 13.85 8.60
N ALA A 130 -4.87 12.78 9.37
CA ALA A 130 -3.89 11.69 9.49
C ALA A 130 -3.72 10.93 8.16
N ALA A 131 -4.81 10.70 7.42
CA ALA A 131 -4.76 10.07 6.10
C ALA A 131 -4.02 10.96 5.08
N HIS A 132 -4.27 12.27 5.09
CA HIS A 132 -3.54 13.23 4.27
C HIS A 132 -2.04 13.21 4.59
N SER A 133 -1.66 13.22 5.87
CA SER A 133 -0.26 13.10 6.30
C SER A 133 0.37 11.77 5.87
N CYS A 134 -0.37 10.65 5.99
CA CYS A 134 0.08 9.34 5.53
C CYS A 134 0.32 9.33 4.00
N GLN A 135 -0.56 9.96 3.23
CA GLN A 135 -0.39 10.13 1.78
C GLN A 135 0.82 10.99 1.45
N ALA A 136 0.96 12.14 2.09
CA ALA A 136 2.08 13.05 1.87
C ALA A 136 3.43 12.36 2.17
N SER A 137 3.53 11.66 3.30
CA SER A 137 4.70 10.85 3.65
C SER A 137 4.96 9.75 2.60
N THR A 138 3.91 9.04 2.17
CA THR A 138 4.04 7.98 1.14
C THR A 138 4.57 8.55 -0.19
N LEU A 139 4.12 9.74 -0.60
CA LEU A 139 4.61 10.40 -1.81
C LEU A 139 6.05 10.85 -1.66
N SER A 140 6.41 11.43 -0.51
CA SER A 140 7.78 11.84 -0.19
C SER A 140 8.76 10.67 -0.26
N ASP A 141 8.38 9.49 0.28
CA ASP A 141 9.20 8.28 0.19
C ASP A 141 9.43 7.86 -1.27
N ILE A 142 8.38 7.87 -2.09
CA ILE A 142 8.47 7.52 -3.51
C ILE A 142 9.38 8.49 -4.26
N GLU A 143 9.25 9.80 -3.98
CA GLU A 143 10.09 10.83 -4.58
C GLU A 143 11.55 10.68 -4.17
N SER A 144 11.82 10.35 -2.90
CA SER A 144 13.16 10.04 -2.43
C SER A 144 13.75 8.86 -3.18
N VAL A 145 13.03 7.72 -3.25
CA VAL A 145 13.52 6.53 -3.95
C VAL A 145 13.76 6.82 -5.45
N LYS A 146 12.87 7.58 -6.09
CA LYS A 146 13.05 8.00 -7.48
C LYS A 146 14.28 8.87 -7.67
N ARG A 147 14.55 9.81 -6.74
CA ARG A 147 15.74 10.67 -6.79
C ARG A 147 17.01 9.85 -6.66
N ASP A 148 17.06 8.92 -5.70
CA ASP A 148 18.20 8.04 -5.48
C ASP A 148 18.47 7.20 -6.74
N TYR A 149 17.41 6.60 -7.30
CA TYR A 149 17.47 5.87 -8.55
C TYR A 149 18.01 6.68 -9.73
N GLN A 150 17.51 7.92 -9.92
CA GLN A 150 17.99 8.80 -10.98
C GLN A 150 19.45 9.21 -10.79
N ALA A 151 19.89 9.38 -9.54
CA ALA A 151 21.29 9.67 -9.24
C ALA A 151 22.20 8.51 -9.64
N GLU A 152 21.80 7.27 -9.36
CA GLU A 152 22.56 6.08 -9.75
C GLU A 152 22.62 5.88 -11.29
N ILE A 153 21.53 6.17 -12.02
CA ILE A 153 21.57 6.17 -13.50
C ILE A 153 22.60 7.18 -14.02
N ARG A 154 22.61 8.40 -13.47
CA ARG A 154 23.57 9.45 -13.90
C ARG A 154 25.00 9.03 -13.65
N LYS A 155 25.31 8.51 -12.46
CA LYS A 155 26.65 7.98 -12.13
C LYS A 155 27.07 6.87 -13.08
N GLY A 156 26.18 5.93 -13.39
CA GLY A 156 26.46 4.84 -14.34
C GLY A 156 26.80 5.36 -15.74
N ARG A 157 26.12 6.42 -16.20
CA ARG A 157 26.41 7.06 -17.49
C ARG A 157 27.74 7.82 -17.49
N GLU A 158 28.07 8.52 -16.41
CA GLU A 158 29.35 9.24 -16.27
C GLU A 158 30.54 8.28 -16.25
N GLN A 159 30.41 7.10 -15.63
CA GLN A 159 31.45 6.07 -15.59
C GLN A 159 31.61 5.31 -16.92
N ALA A 160 30.58 5.30 -17.76
CA ALA A 160 30.60 4.67 -19.08
C ALA A 160 31.01 5.65 -20.21
N ALA A 161 31.24 6.93 -19.90
CA ALA A 161 31.71 7.91 -20.86
C ALA A 161 33.24 7.75 -21.10
N PRO A 162 33.70 7.68 -22.36
CA PRO A 162 35.11 7.46 -22.71
C PRO A 162 36.03 8.63 -22.38
#